data_AF-A0A022Q7C5-F1
#
_entry.id   AF-A0A022Q7C5-F1
#
_cell.length_a   1.000
_cell.length_b   1.000
_cell.length_c   1.000
_cell.angle_alpha   90.00
_cell.angle_beta   90.00
_cell.angle_gamma   90.00
#
_symmetry.space_group_name_H-M   'P 1'
#
loop_
_entity.id
_entity.type
_entity.pdbx_description
1 polymer ?
#
loop_
_entity_poly.entity_id
_entity_poly.type
_entity_poly.pdbx_seq_one_letter_code
_entity_poly.pdbx_strand_id
1 'polypeptide(L)'
;MFADVVTSSGEFHEIEGEPAERRRARLNRHMRMNERMAGALAAKNQRDLEIQYEQDEKRRLAETFEHDIKRWAAGKEGNLRALLSSLEQVLGPESGWRPVSLTDLITSDSVKKVYKKATLYVHPDKVQQRGANLQQKYIAEKVFDILKEASNKFTAEELR
;
A
#
# COMPACT_ATOMS: atom_id res chain seq x y z
N MET A 1 28.39 50.71 4.31
CA MET A 1 27.51 50.92 5.47
C MET A 1 26.17 50.29 5.16
N PHE A 2 25.71 49.51 6.12
CA PHE A 2 24.58 48.60 6.10
C PHE A 2 23.25 49.33 5.84
N ALA A 3 22.35 48.65 5.12
CA ALA A 3 20.92 48.86 5.25
C ALA A 3 20.23 47.50 5.16
N ASP A 4 20.32 46.76 6.27
CA ASP A 4 19.28 45.80 6.65
C ASP A 4 17.98 46.58 6.79
N VAL A 5 17.01 46.34 5.91
CA VAL A 5 15.61 46.71 6.18
C VAL A 5 14.70 45.58 5.70
N VAL A 6 14.43 44.70 6.67
CA VAL A 6 13.13 44.09 6.95
C VAL A 6 12.66 43.06 5.91
N THR A 7 13.04 41.82 6.18
CA THR A 7 12.15 40.65 6.15
C THR A 7 10.82 41.02 6.82
N SER A 8 9.88 41.57 6.05
CA SER A 8 8.56 41.98 6.56
C SER A 8 7.60 40.81 6.42
N SER A 9 6.94 40.49 7.54
CA SER A 9 5.65 39.79 7.64
C SER A 9 4.79 39.99 6.38
N GLY A 10 4.04 38.99 5.94
CA GLY A 10 3.15 39.03 4.76
C GLY A 10 2.03 40.09 4.79
N GLU A 11 2.14 41.10 5.64
CA GLU A 11 1.24 42.21 5.90
C GLU A 11 1.60 43.45 5.08
N PHE A 12 0.57 44.16 4.60
CA PHE A 12 0.75 45.39 3.83
C PHE A 12 1.09 46.56 4.77
N HIS A 13 2.19 47.26 4.49
CA HIS A 13 2.63 48.40 5.30
C HIS A 13 2.37 49.73 4.57
N GLU A 14 1.75 50.69 5.26
CA GLU A 14 1.52 52.05 4.74
C GLU A 14 2.80 52.88 4.77
N ILE A 15 2.96 53.79 3.79
CA ILE A 15 4.11 54.71 3.71
C ILE A 15 3.56 56.14 3.73
N GLU A 16 4.01 56.92 4.72
CA GLU A 16 3.61 58.32 4.88
C GLU A 16 4.14 59.19 3.73
N GLY A 17 3.32 60.11 3.22
CA GLY A 17 3.66 60.98 2.08
C GLY A 17 3.62 60.31 0.70
N GLU A 18 3.18 59.05 0.60
CA GLU A 18 3.07 58.34 -0.68
C GLU A 18 1.90 58.86 -1.55
N PRO A 19 2.12 59.15 -2.85
CA PRO A 19 1.03 59.47 -3.79
C PRO A 19 0.01 58.33 -3.89
N ALA A 20 -1.28 58.67 -3.94
CA ALA A 20 -2.39 57.71 -3.90
C ALA A 20 -2.30 56.61 -4.98
N GLU A 21 -1.85 56.95 -6.19
CA GLU A 21 -1.67 55.99 -7.28
C GLU A 21 -0.61 54.93 -6.97
N ARG A 22 0.50 55.35 -6.36
CA ARG A 22 1.60 54.46 -5.98
C ARG A 22 1.18 53.51 -4.86
N ARG A 23 0.45 54.02 -3.86
CA ARG A 23 -0.16 53.22 -2.79
C ARG A 23 -1.09 52.14 -3.35
N ARG A 24 -2.02 52.52 -4.26
CA ARG A 24 -2.94 51.58 -4.93
C ARG A 24 -2.19 50.51 -5.72
N ALA A 25 -1.14 50.87 -6.45
CA ALA A 25 -0.34 49.91 -7.21
C ALA A 25 0.41 48.92 -6.31
N ARG A 26 0.96 49.37 -5.17
CA ARG A 26 1.59 48.50 -4.16
C ARG A 26 0.59 47.55 -3.53
N LEU A 27 -0.58 48.06 -3.12
CA LEU A 27 -1.64 47.26 -2.52
C LEU A 27 -2.12 46.17 -3.49
N ASN A 28 -2.36 46.52 -4.75
CA ASN A 28 -2.75 45.54 -5.78
C ASN A 28 -1.68 44.45 -5.99
N ARG A 29 -0.39 44.78 -5.95
CA ARG A 29 0.69 43.79 -6.03
C ARG A 29 0.72 42.88 -4.80
N HIS A 30 0.58 43.46 -3.61
CA HIS A 30 0.53 42.73 -2.34
C HIS A 30 -0.66 41.77 -2.29
N MET A 31 -1.87 42.22 -2.66
CA MET A 31 -3.07 41.38 -2.74
C MET A 31 -2.89 40.22 -3.72
N ARG A 32 -2.36 40.47 -4.93
CA ARG A 32 -2.08 39.40 -5.91
C ARG A 32 -1.07 38.39 -5.40
N MET A 33 -0.05 38.85 -4.67
CA MET A 33 0.95 37.98 -4.07
C MET A 33 0.33 37.11 -2.97
N ASN A 34 -0.46 37.71 -2.08
CA ASN A 34 -1.15 37.00 -1.00
C ASN A 34 -2.17 36.00 -1.55
N GLU A 35 -2.93 36.35 -2.57
CA GLU A 35 -3.88 35.46 -3.25
C GLU A 35 -3.16 34.25 -3.89
N ARG A 36 -2.02 34.47 -4.55
CA ARG A 36 -1.20 33.38 -5.10
C ARG A 36 -0.66 32.47 -4.01
N MET A 37 -0.17 33.02 -2.91
CA MET A 37 0.33 32.24 -1.77
C MET A 37 -0.78 31.43 -1.11
N ALA A 38 -1.95 32.04 -0.88
CA ALA A 38 -3.12 31.37 -0.32
C ALA A 38 -3.62 30.25 -1.25
N GLY A 39 -3.70 30.50 -2.55
CA GLY A 39 -4.06 29.49 -3.56
C GLY A 39 -3.07 28.33 -3.61
N ALA A 40 -1.77 28.61 -3.57
CA ALA A 40 -0.73 27.56 -3.55
C ALA A 40 -0.80 26.71 -2.28
N LEU A 41 -1.06 27.33 -1.12
CA LEU A 41 -1.23 26.63 0.15
C LEU A 41 -2.48 25.74 0.15
N ALA A 42 -3.61 26.28 -0.32
CA ALA A 42 -4.86 25.52 -0.46
C ALA A 42 -4.69 24.32 -1.40
N ALA A 43 -4.05 24.51 -2.57
CA ALA A 43 -3.79 23.45 -3.52
C ALA A 43 -2.80 22.39 -3.00
N LYS A 44 -1.86 22.77 -2.13
CA LYS A 44 -0.99 21.80 -1.44
C LYS A 44 -1.79 21.01 -0.41
N ASN A 45 -2.51 21.69 0.48
CA ASN A 45 -3.30 21.05 1.53
C ASN A 45 -4.33 20.08 0.93
N GLN A 46 -4.98 20.44 -0.17
CA GLN A 46 -5.94 19.56 -0.84
C GLN A 46 -5.28 18.29 -1.38
N ARG A 47 -4.12 18.40 -2.04
CA ARG A 47 -3.36 17.23 -2.51
C ARG A 47 -2.89 16.35 -1.35
N ASP A 48 -2.42 16.95 -0.27
CA ASP A 48 -1.96 16.21 0.91
C ASP A 48 -3.13 15.45 1.56
N LEU A 49 -4.33 16.04 1.63
CA LEU A 49 -5.55 15.38 2.12
C LEU A 49 -5.98 14.22 1.21
N GLU A 50 -5.96 14.40 -0.11
CA GLU A 50 -6.28 13.34 -1.08
C GLU A 50 -5.32 12.15 -0.94
N ILE A 51 -4.01 12.42 -0.83
CA ILE A 51 -2.99 11.38 -0.60
C ILE A 51 -3.22 10.67 0.73
N GLN A 52 -3.53 11.40 1.80
CA GLN A 52 -3.83 10.79 3.11
C GLN A 52 -5.07 9.90 3.04
N TYR A 53 -6.15 10.37 2.42
CA TYR A 53 -7.37 9.59 2.27
C TYR A 53 -7.13 8.29 1.48
N GLU A 54 -6.39 8.37 0.37
CA GLU A 54 -6.01 7.17 -0.39
C GLU A 54 -5.14 6.21 0.41
N GLN A 55 -4.20 6.72 1.22
CA GLN A 55 -3.33 5.89 2.06
C GLN A 55 -4.11 5.21 3.19
N ASP A 56 -5.03 5.93 3.83
CA ASP A 56 -5.86 5.41 4.91
C ASP A 56 -6.83 4.34 4.40
N GLU A 57 -7.44 4.55 3.23
CA GLU A 57 -8.31 3.54 2.61
C GLU A 57 -7.51 2.28 2.25
N LYS A 58 -6.33 2.44 1.65
CA LYS A 58 -5.41 1.32 1.37
C LYS A 58 -5.02 0.58 2.65
N ARG A 59 -4.79 1.30 3.75
CA ARG A 59 -4.43 0.71 5.04
C ARG A 59 -5.58 -0.09 5.65
N ARG A 60 -6.79 0.47 5.68
CA ARG A 60 -8.00 -0.22 6.20
C ARG A 60 -8.27 -1.52 5.45
N LEU A 61 -8.16 -1.48 4.12
CA LEU A 61 -8.30 -2.67 3.29
C LEU A 61 -7.21 -3.69 3.60
N ALA A 62 -5.95 -3.25 3.69
CA ALA A 62 -4.83 -4.12 4.05
C ALA A 62 -5.00 -4.78 5.42
N GLU A 63 -5.46 -4.05 6.45
CA GLU A 63 -5.73 -4.59 7.79
C GLU A 63 -6.80 -5.69 7.77
N THR A 64 -7.86 -5.51 6.98
CA THR A 64 -8.93 -6.49 6.82
C THR A 64 -8.39 -7.78 6.18
N PHE A 65 -7.63 -7.66 5.08
CA PHE A 65 -7.04 -8.82 4.42
C PHE A 65 -5.97 -9.49 5.29
N GLU A 66 -5.17 -8.71 6.01
CA GLU A 66 -4.18 -9.24 6.94
C GLU A 66 -4.84 -10.06 8.05
N HIS A 67 -5.96 -9.60 8.59
CA HIS A 67 -6.75 -10.36 9.56
C HIS A 67 -7.22 -11.71 8.99
N ASP A 68 -7.77 -11.72 7.78
CA ASP A 68 -8.25 -12.95 7.14
C ASP A 68 -7.11 -13.94 6.83
N ILE A 69 -5.95 -13.44 6.38
CA ILE A 69 -4.76 -14.24 6.13
C ILE A 69 -4.21 -14.84 7.43
N LYS A 70 -4.14 -14.04 8.51
CA LYS A 70 -3.72 -14.52 9.84
C LYS A 70 -4.69 -15.57 10.37
N ARG A 71 -5.99 -15.32 10.28
CA ARG A 71 -7.02 -16.28 10.70
C ARG A 71 -6.94 -17.57 9.91
N TRP A 72 -6.68 -17.50 8.61
CA TRP A 72 -6.44 -18.67 7.78
C TRP A 72 -5.21 -19.42 8.26
N ALA A 73 -4.06 -18.77 8.42
CA ALA A 73 -2.80 -19.41 8.79
C ALA A 73 -2.76 -19.94 10.24
N ALA A 74 -3.59 -19.39 11.13
CA ALA A 74 -3.64 -19.73 12.55
C ALA A 74 -3.78 -21.24 12.80
N GLY A 75 -2.84 -21.81 13.56
CA GLY A 75 -2.81 -23.23 13.93
C GLY A 75 -2.29 -24.15 12.82
N LYS A 76 -1.92 -23.61 11.65
CA LYS A 76 -1.29 -24.35 10.55
C LYS A 76 0.01 -23.71 10.07
N GLU A 77 0.57 -22.77 10.82
CA GLU A 77 1.84 -22.13 10.51
C GLU A 77 2.96 -23.16 10.44
N GLY A 78 3.69 -23.17 9.32
CA GLY A 78 4.75 -24.16 9.08
C GLY A 78 4.28 -25.54 8.63
N ASN A 79 2.98 -25.87 8.73
CA ASN A 79 2.44 -27.13 8.19
C ASN A 79 2.03 -26.95 6.73
N LEU A 80 2.95 -27.27 5.81
CA LEU A 80 2.73 -27.09 4.38
C LEU A 80 1.49 -27.85 3.86
N ARG A 81 1.22 -29.07 4.35
CA ARG A 81 0.07 -29.87 3.91
C ARG A 81 -1.26 -29.21 4.30
N ALA A 82 -1.35 -28.72 5.54
CA ALA A 82 -2.54 -28.03 6.03
C ALA A 82 -2.78 -26.69 5.30
N LEU A 83 -1.70 -25.94 5.01
CA LEU A 83 -1.79 -24.69 4.25
C LEU A 83 -2.26 -24.94 2.81
N LEU A 84 -1.68 -25.91 2.10
CA LEU A 84 -2.04 -26.21 0.71
C LEU A 84 -3.47 -26.74 0.56
N SER A 85 -3.93 -27.57 1.50
CA SER A 85 -5.27 -28.17 1.46
C SER A 85 -6.41 -27.20 1.77
N SER A 86 -6.10 -26.01 2.27
CA SER A 86 -7.08 -24.98 2.60
C SER A 86 -6.80 -23.64 1.90
N LEU A 87 -5.97 -23.66 0.86
CA LEU A 87 -5.51 -22.46 0.17
C LEU A 87 -6.66 -21.72 -0.56
N GLU A 88 -7.71 -22.43 -0.96
CA GLU A 88 -8.91 -21.85 -1.57
C GLU A 88 -9.63 -20.83 -0.66
N GLN A 89 -9.51 -21.01 0.67
CA GLN A 89 -10.18 -20.15 1.65
C GLN A 89 -9.65 -18.72 1.65
N VAL A 90 -8.38 -18.52 1.24
CA VAL A 90 -7.72 -17.21 1.25
C VAL A 90 -7.56 -16.63 -0.17
N LEU A 91 -7.43 -17.46 -1.20
CA LEU A 91 -7.29 -16.97 -2.58
C LEU A 91 -8.61 -16.62 -3.25
N GLY A 92 -9.72 -17.18 -2.77
CA GLY A 92 -11.05 -16.98 -3.33
C GLY A 92 -11.23 -17.58 -4.75
N PRO A 93 -12.46 -17.52 -5.28
CA PRO A 93 -12.82 -18.16 -6.55
C PRO A 93 -12.11 -17.53 -7.77
N GLU A 94 -11.86 -16.21 -7.73
CA GLU A 94 -11.22 -15.45 -8.81
C GLU A 94 -9.77 -15.89 -9.10
N SER A 95 -9.12 -16.57 -8.15
CA SER A 95 -7.75 -17.07 -8.33
C SER A 95 -7.67 -18.21 -9.35
N GLY A 96 -8.78 -18.91 -9.60
CA GLY A 96 -8.80 -20.16 -10.36
C GLY A 96 -8.10 -21.33 -9.66
N TRP A 97 -7.79 -21.19 -8.37
CA TRP A 97 -7.26 -22.27 -7.55
C TRP A 97 -8.34 -23.34 -7.33
N ARG A 98 -7.95 -24.62 -7.43
CA ARG A 98 -8.84 -25.74 -7.13
C ARG A 98 -8.46 -26.32 -5.78
N PRO A 99 -9.43 -26.58 -4.88
CA PRO A 99 -9.17 -27.22 -3.59
C PRO A 99 -8.42 -28.54 -3.77
N VAL A 100 -7.54 -28.83 -2.82
CA VAL A 100 -6.72 -30.05 -2.82
C VAL A 100 -6.97 -30.80 -1.51
N SER A 101 -7.33 -32.08 -1.59
CA SER A 101 -7.58 -32.88 -0.40
C SER A 101 -6.27 -33.23 0.31
N LEU A 102 -6.30 -33.39 1.63
CA LEU A 102 -5.17 -33.95 2.39
C LEU A 102 -4.79 -35.36 1.91
N THR A 103 -5.75 -36.13 1.36
CA THR A 103 -5.49 -37.43 0.73
C THR A 103 -4.58 -37.33 -0.49
N ASP A 104 -4.62 -36.20 -1.19
CA ASP A 104 -3.78 -35.94 -2.37
C ASP A 104 -2.40 -35.38 -1.97
N LEU A 105 -2.15 -35.19 -0.68
CA LEU A 105 -0.94 -34.61 -0.10
C LEU A 105 -0.20 -35.59 0.82
N ILE A 106 -0.45 -36.90 0.69
CA ILE A 106 0.17 -37.94 1.52
C ILE A 106 1.69 -38.00 1.26
N THR A 107 2.08 -38.13 -0.01
CA THR A 107 3.49 -38.32 -0.39
C THR A 107 4.22 -37.00 -0.56
N SER A 108 5.51 -36.97 -0.26
CA SER A 108 6.32 -35.75 -0.35
C SER A 108 6.40 -35.18 -1.76
N ASP A 109 6.38 -36.05 -2.78
CA ASP A 109 6.33 -35.63 -4.18
C ASP A 109 5.00 -34.96 -4.54
N SER A 110 3.88 -35.44 -4.01
CA SER A 110 2.58 -34.81 -4.21
C SER A 110 2.55 -33.41 -3.58
N VAL A 111 3.08 -33.26 -2.36
CA VAL A 111 3.21 -31.97 -1.67
C VAL A 111 4.07 -31.00 -2.49
N LYS A 112 5.25 -31.42 -2.95
CA LYS A 112 6.15 -30.59 -3.77
C LYS A 112 5.50 -30.16 -5.08
N LYS A 113 4.74 -31.06 -5.74
CA LYS A 113 3.99 -30.74 -6.98
C LYS A 113 2.91 -29.69 -6.73
N VAL A 114 2.09 -29.87 -5.68
CA VAL A 114 1.02 -28.93 -5.35
C VAL A 114 1.58 -27.59 -4.88
N TYR A 115 2.67 -27.59 -4.11
CA TYR A 115 3.37 -26.36 -3.72
C TYR A 115 3.87 -25.57 -4.94
N LYS A 116 4.56 -26.23 -5.88
CA LYS A 116 5.01 -25.59 -7.13
C LYS A 116 3.83 -25.03 -7.93
N LYS A 117 2.68 -25.70 -7.91
CA LYS A 117 1.46 -25.16 -8.51
C LYS A 117 0.99 -23.93 -7.75
N ALA A 118 0.86 -24.00 -6.43
CA ALA A 118 0.40 -22.90 -5.57
C ALA A 118 1.24 -21.64 -5.78
N THR A 119 2.57 -21.75 -5.84
CA THR A 119 3.45 -20.60 -6.06
C THR A 119 3.15 -19.89 -7.38
N LEU A 120 2.74 -20.57 -8.45
CA LEU A 120 2.33 -19.92 -9.70
C LEU A 120 1.04 -19.12 -9.60
N TYR A 121 0.19 -19.41 -8.61
CA TYR A 121 -1.05 -18.66 -8.36
C TYR A 121 -0.82 -17.45 -7.46
N VAL A 122 0.16 -17.51 -6.57
CA VAL A 122 0.45 -16.44 -5.60
C VAL A 122 1.73 -15.66 -5.90
N HIS A 123 2.45 -15.99 -6.98
CA HIS A 123 3.65 -15.25 -7.34
C HIS A 123 3.29 -13.82 -7.80
N PRO A 124 3.95 -12.77 -7.26
CA PRO A 124 3.62 -11.38 -7.58
C PRO A 124 3.58 -11.07 -9.08
N ASP A 125 4.57 -11.57 -9.85
CA ASP A 125 4.62 -11.41 -11.32
C ASP A 125 3.40 -12.05 -12.03
N LYS A 126 2.99 -13.25 -11.61
CA LYS A 126 1.85 -13.95 -12.24
C LYS A 126 0.52 -13.33 -11.88
N VAL A 127 0.38 -12.85 -10.66
CA VAL A 127 -0.79 -12.11 -10.18
C VAL A 127 -0.90 -10.77 -10.91
N GLN A 128 0.22 -10.06 -11.10
CA GLN A 128 0.29 -8.84 -11.90
C GLN A 128 -0.11 -9.07 -13.36
N GLN A 129 0.37 -10.15 -13.99
CA GLN A 129 0.02 -10.51 -15.38
C GLN A 129 -1.48 -10.81 -15.57
N ARG A 130 -2.18 -11.25 -14.53
CA ARG A 130 -3.63 -11.53 -14.56
C ARG A 130 -4.48 -10.28 -14.32
N GLY A 131 -3.88 -9.09 -14.20
CA GLY A 131 -4.62 -7.85 -13.96
C GLY A 131 -5.17 -7.74 -12.54
N ALA A 132 -4.52 -8.38 -11.57
CA ALA A 132 -4.97 -8.40 -10.19
C ALA A 132 -5.09 -7.00 -9.58
N ASN A 133 -6.11 -6.82 -8.73
CA ASN A 133 -6.29 -5.59 -7.97
C ASN A 133 -5.31 -5.52 -6.78
N LEU A 134 -5.32 -4.40 -6.05
CA LEU A 134 -4.41 -4.19 -4.91
C LEU A 134 -4.58 -5.28 -3.83
N GLN A 135 -5.82 -5.68 -3.54
CA GLN A 135 -6.15 -6.72 -2.57
C GLN A 135 -5.51 -8.06 -2.95
N GLN A 136 -5.71 -8.50 -4.19
CA GLN A 136 -5.21 -9.78 -4.68
C GLN A 136 -3.68 -9.83 -4.67
N LYS A 137 -3.01 -8.71 -4.99
CA LYS A 137 -1.55 -8.60 -4.89
C LYS A 137 -1.08 -8.73 -3.43
N TYR A 138 -1.73 -8.03 -2.51
CA TYR A 138 -1.39 -8.08 -1.09
C TYR A 138 -1.58 -9.51 -0.52
N ILE A 139 -2.73 -10.13 -0.79
CA ILE A 139 -3.03 -11.50 -0.36
C ILE A 139 -1.99 -12.47 -0.93
N ALA A 140 -1.71 -12.38 -2.23
CA ALA A 140 -0.76 -13.26 -2.90
C ALA A 140 0.66 -13.15 -2.30
N GLU A 141 1.13 -11.93 -2.05
CA GLU A 141 2.44 -11.68 -1.43
C GLU A 141 2.53 -12.35 -0.06
N LYS A 142 1.57 -12.07 0.84
CA LYS A 142 1.58 -12.64 2.20
C LYS A 142 1.44 -14.17 2.20
N VAL A 143 0.56 -14.70 1.36
CA VAL A 143 0.37 -16.16 1.25
C VAL A 143 1.62 -16.83 0.66
N PHE A 144 2.30 -16.19 -0.30
CA PHE A 144 3.56 -16.70 -0.85
C PHE A 144 4.63 -16.83 0.23
N ASP A 145 4.80 -15.82 1.08
CA ASP A 145 5.77 -15.86 2.18
C ASP A 145 5.47 -16.98 3.19
N ILE A 146 4.20 -17.13 3.60
CA ILE A 146 3.77 -18.20 4.52
C ILE A 146 4.04 -19.59 3.92
N LEU A 147 3.68 -19.79 2.64
CA LEU A 147 3.93 -21.05 1.96
C LEU A 147 5.43 -21.35 1.80
N LYS A 148 6.24 -20.32 1.53
CA LYS A 148 7.69 -20.44 1.42
C LYS A 148 8.32 -20.88 2.74
N GLU A 149 7.91 -20.27 3.85
CA GLU A 149 8.38 -20.66 5.19
C GLU A 149 8.01 -22.12 5.50
N ALA A 150 6.76 -22.51 5.26
CA ALA A 150 6.31 -23.87 5.48
C ALA A 150 7.03 -24.89 4.58
N SER A 151 7.32 -24.52 3.33
CA SER A 151 8.10 -25.38 2.41
C SER A 151 9.54 -25.57 2.88
N ASN A 152 10.15 -24.54 3.46
CA ASN A 152 11.50 -24.66 4.02
C ASN A 152 11.52 -25.64 5.21
N LYS A 153 10.53 -25.55 6.11
CA LYS A 153 10.37 -26.48 7.24
C LYS A 153 10.11 -27.91 6.76
N PHE A 154 9.15 -28.09 5.84
CA PHE A 154 8.84 -29.38 5.24
C PHE A 154 10.07 -30.05 4.60
N THR A 155 10.89 -29.28 3.88
CA THR A 155 12.11 -29.80 3.25
C THR A 155 13.17 -30.18 4.29
N ALA A 156 13.30 -29.41 5.38
CA ALA A 156 14.24 -29.71 6.46
C ALA A 156 13.86 -30.96 7.26
N GLU A 157 12.56 -31.23 7.43
CA GLU A 157 12.04 -32.44 8.08
C GLU A 157 12.22 -33.70 7.22
N GLU A 158 12.06 -33.58 5.90
CA GLU A 158 12.25 -34.68 4.95
C GLU A 158 13.72 -35.08 4.73
N LEU A 159 14.67 -34.20 5.08
CA LEU A 159 16.11 -34.43 4.96
C LEU A 159 16.74 -34.98 6.25
N ARG A 160 15.96 -35.15 7.32
CA ARG A 160 16.38 -35.83 8.56
C ARG A 160 16.08 -37.32 8.48
#